data_AF-A0A9E6K1L9-F1
#
_entry.id   AF-A0A9E6K1L9-F1
#
_cell.length_a   1.000
_cell.length_b   1.000
_cell.length_c   1.000
_cell.angle_alpha   90.00
_cell.angle_beta   90.00
_cell.angle_gamma   90.00
#
_symmetry.space_group_name_H-M   'P 1'
#
loop_
_entity.id
_entity.type
_entity.pdbx_description
1 polymer ?
#
loop_
_entity_poly.entity_id
_entity_poly.type
_entity_poly.pdbx_seq_one_letter_code
_entity_poly.pdbx_strand_id
1 'polypeptide(L)'
;MEKELVIKIVEGFFGKLGLNFSQLEVEERDNNLYYIKIKTEDSGIIIGPKGKNLEYIKIILRLLLANMLEKSVNINLEINDYLESKEERLFSMVKSKIEIVIKTGKDLRLPYLSGYERKLVHSFVADINNPKIYTKSEGEGNERFLYICKKDEKITIDIEGSDI
;
A
#
# COMPACT_ATOMS: atom_id res chain seq x y z
N MET A 1 10.60 -15.06 28.05
CA MET A 1 11.95 -14.45 28.19
C MET A 1 12.34 -13.69 26.93
N GLU A 2 12.20 -14.28 25.73
CA GLU A 2 12.59 -13.60 24.47
C GLU A 2 11.70 -12.40 24.12
N LYS A 3 10.37 -12.50 24.24
CA LYS A 3 9.45 -11.36 24.05
C LYS A 3 9.84 -10.12 24.85
N GLU A 4 10.19 -10.28 26.12
CA GLU A 4 10.59 -9.18 27.01
C GLU A 4 11.88 -8.49 26.51
N LEU A 5 12.83 -9.28 26.00
CA LEU A 5 14.05 -8.78 25.40
C LEU A 5 13.75 -8.02 24.10
N VAL A 6 12.86 -8.54 23.25
CA VAL A 6 12.42 -7.85 22.03
C VAL A 6 11.79 -6.49 22.36
N ILE A 7 10.91 -6.43 23.36
CA ILE A 7 10.32 -5.17 23.83
C ILE A 7 11.43 -4.18 24.19
N LYS A 8 12.37 -4.55 25.06
CA LYS A 8 13.49 -3.68 25.46
C LYS A 8 14.36 -3.22 24.29
N ILE A 9 14.61 -4.09 23.30
CA ILE A 9 15.38 -3.73 22.10
C ILE A 9 14.61 -2.70 21.26
N VAL A 10 13.31 -2.90 21.06
CA VAL A 10 12.45 -1.98 20.30
C VAL A 10 12.37 -0.63 21.00
N GLU A 11 12.10 -0.62 22.31
CA GLU A 11 12.08 0.61 23.13
C GLU A 11 13.42 1.35 23.04
N GLY A 12 14.53 0.64 23.22
CA GLY A 12 15.87 1.21 23.12
C GLY A 12 16.22 1.73 21.73
N PHE A 13 15.75 1.05 20.67
CA PHE A 13 15.96 1.47 19.29
C PHE A 13 15.24 2.80 19.00
N PHE A 14 13.93 2.87 19.27
CA PHE A 14 13.15 4.09 19.03
C PHE A 14 13.53 5.22 19.99
N GLY A 15 13.85 4.92 21.24
CA GLY A 15 14.34 5.90 22.20
C GLY A 15 15.67 6.55 21.78
N LYS A 16 16.62 5.77 21.22
CA LYS A 16 17.87 6.30 20.66
C LYS A 16 17.67 7.17 19.42
N LEU A 17 16.56 6.99 18.70
CA LEU A 17 16.16 7.86 17.60
C LEU A 17 15.46 9.15 18.08
N GLY A 18 15.24 9.30 19.39
CA GLY A 18 14.54 10.44 19.97
C GLY A 18 13.03 10.42 19.70
N LEU A 19 12.47 9.24 19.44
CA LEU A 19 11.06 9.07 19.11
C LEU A 19 10.30 8.56 20.33
N ASN A 20 9.16 9.19 20.62
CA ASN A 20 8.30 8.77 21.71
C ASN A 20 7.11 8.00 21.16
N PHE A 21 6.58 7.05 21.91
CA PHE A 21 5.36 6.33 21.57
C PHE A 21 4.47 6.21 22.80
N SER A 22 3.16 6.29 22.59
CA SER A 22 2.14 6.14 23.64
C SER A 22 1.84 4.68 23.94
N GLN A 23 2.09 3.78 22.99
CA GLN A 23 1.83 2.35 23.12
C GLN A 23 2.79 1.54 22.26
N LEU A 24 3.29 0.44 22.83
CA LEU A 24 4.06 -0.59 22.14
C LEU A 24 3.44 -1.94 22.47
N GLU A 25 3.06 -2.68 21.43
CA GLU A 25 2.63 -4.06 21.54
C GLU A 25 3.56 -4.95 20.74
N VAL A 26 3.99 -6.05 21.37
CA VAL A 26 4.78 -7.08 20.70
C VAL A 26 4.08 -8.42 20.88
N GLU A 27 3.81 -9.09 19.76
CA GLU A 27 3.26 -10.43 19.71
C GLU A 27 4.26 -11.33 18.97
N GLU A 28 4.69 -12.40 19.61
CA GLU A 28 5.48 -13.45 18.97
C GLU A 28 4.54 -14.51 18.39
N ARG A 29 4.74 -14.84 17.12
CA ARG A 29 4.08 -15.93 16.42
C ARG A 29 5.10 -16.96 15.96
N ASP A 30 4.61 -18.03 15.34
CA ASP A 30 5.43 -19.14 14.85
C ASP A 30 6.61 -18.67 13.97
N ASN A 31 7.70 -19.43 14.00
CA ASN A 31 8.90 -19.21 13.20
C ASN A 31 9.61 -17.85 13.44
N ASN A 32 9.74 -17.43 14.71
CA ASN A 32 10.42 -16.19 15.11
C ASN A 32 9.85 -14.95 14.38
N LEU A 33 8.54 -14.93 14.17
CA LEU A 33 7.83 -13.81 13.57
C LEU A 33 7.27 -12.90 14.66
N TYR A 34 7.76 -11.68 14.76
CA TYR A 34 7.28 -10.70 15.73
C TYR A 34 6.39 -9.65 15.06
N TYR A 35 5.16 -9.54 15.54
CA TYR A 35 4.27 -8.42 15.21
C TYR A 35 4.52 -7.32 16.23
N ILE A 36 4.91 -6.16 15.73
CA ILE A 36 5.26 -4.99 16.53
C ILE A 36 4.30 -3.89 16.13
N LYS A 37 3.46 -3.43 17.06
CA LYS A 37 2.55 -2.32 16.86
C LYS A 37 2.96 -1.14 17.73
N ILE A 38 3.06 0.03 17.14
CA ILE A 38 3.46 1.26 17.82
C ILE A 38 2.39 2.32 17.58
N LYS A 39 1.83 2.89 18.66
CA LYS A 39 1.04 4.12 18.58
C LYS A 39 1.90 5.31 18.98
N THR A 40 1.94 6.35 18.14
CA THR A 40 2.81 7.51 18.33
C THR A 40 2.34 8.74 17.56
N GLU A 41 2.59 9.93 18.13
CA GLU A 41 2.42 11.21 17.46
C GLU A 41 3.53 11.48 16.43
N ASP A 42 4.73 10.92 16.64
CA ASP A 42 5.91 11.05 15.75
C ASP A 42 5.81 10.16 14.49
N SER A 43 4.64 9.57 14.22
CA SER A 43 4.40 8.66 13.11
C SER A 43 4.84 9.21 11.75
N GLY A 44 4.72 10.52 11.51
CA GLY A 44 5.15 11.15 10.26
C GLY A 44 6.64 11.00 9.97
N ILE A 45 7.49 11.06 11.01
CA ILE A 45 8.94 10.90 10.90
C ILE A 45 9.30 9.43 10.61
N ILE A 46 8.65 8.52 11.34
CA ILE A 46 8.87 7.07 11.22
C ILE A 46 8.43 6.56 9.85
N ILE A 47 7.26 7.00 9.39
CA ILE A 47 6.69 6.59 8.10
C ILE A 47 7.49 7.20 6.95
N GLY A 48 7.72 8.51 7.03
CA GLY A 48 8.42 9.28 6.00
C GLY A 48 7.71 9.28 4.63
N PRO A 49 8.34 9.91 3.62
CA PRO A 49 7.73 10.06 2.30
C PRO A 49 7.40 8.71 1.65
N LYS A 50 6.14 8.51 1.28
CA LYS A 50 5.62 7.27 0.66
C LYS A 50 5.88 6.00 1.50
N GLY A 51 6.14 6.13 2.80
CA GLY A 51 6.45 5.00 3.68
C GLY A 51 7.90 4.48 3.59
N LYS A 52 8.80 5.18 2.89
CA LYS A 52 10.18 4.70 2.69
C LYS A 52 10.96 4.59 4.00
N ASN A 53 10.77 5.51 4.94
CA ASN A 53 11.47 5.44 6.22
C ASN A 53 11.04 4.20 6.99
N LEU A 54 9.73 3.88 6.99
CA LEU A 54 9.22 2.68 7.63
C LEU A 54 9.82 1.40 7.05
N GLU A 55 9.98 1.32 5.72
CA GLU A 55 10.64 0.19 5.06
C GLU A 55 12.11 0.04 5.51
N TYR A 56 12.87 1.14 5.57
CA TYR A 56 14.26 1.09 6.05
C TYR A 56 14.34 0.74 7.54
N ILE A 57 13.47 1.31 8.37
CA ILE A 57 13.38 1.02 9.80
C ILE A 57 13.07 -0.46 10.02
N LYS A 58 12.14 -1.04 9.25
CA LYS A 58 11.84 -2.48 9.31
C LYS A 58 13.08 -3.32 9.06
N ILE A 59 13.87 -2.98 8.04
CA ILE A 59 15.09 -3.71 7.72
C ILE A 59 16.11 -3.61 8.87
N ILE A 60 16.39 -2.39 9.34
CA ILE A 60 17.38 -2.16 10.40
C ILE A 60 16.96 -2.86 11.68
N LEU A 61 15.70 -2.71 12.09
CA LEU A 61 15.18 -3.33 13.31
C LEU A 61 15.21 -4.86 13.22
N ARG A 62 14.87 -5.44 12.06
CA ARG A 62 14.97 -6.90 11.84
C ARG A 62 16.41 -7.39 11.97
N LEU A 63 17.37 -6.67 11.38
CA LEU A 63 18.80 -7.01 11.47
C LEU A 63 19.32 -6.89 12.91
N LEU A 64 18.90 -5.85 13.62
CA LEU A 64 19.24 -5.66 15.03
C LEU A 64 18.70 -6.80 15.89
N LEU A 65 17.43 -7.16 15.73
CA LEU A 65 16.82 -8.27 16.48
C LEU A 65 17.47 -9.62 16.14
N ALA A 66 17.74 -9.88 14.86
CA ALA A 66 18.43 -11.10 14.45
C ALA A 66 19.84 -11.21 15.05
N ASN A 67 20.56 -10.09 15.14
CA ASN A 67 21.88 -10.05 15.76
C ASN A 67 21.82 -10.24 17.28
N MET A 68 20.92 -9.53 17.97
CA MET A 68 20.81 -9.58 19.44
C MET A 68 20.21 -10.90 19.97
N LEU A 69 19.42 -11.60 19.16
CA LEU A 69 18.82 -12.89 19.50
C LEU A 69 19.59 -14.08 18.92
N GLU A 70 20.67 -13.83 18.16
CA GLU A 70 21.50 -14.85 17.50
C GLU A 70 20.69 -15.88 16.68
N LYS A 71 19.56 -15.44 16.09
CA LYS A 71 18.66 -16.30 15.32
C LYS A 71 18.02 -15.57 14.15
N SER A 72 17.49 -16.33 13.18
CA SER A 72 16.69 -15.75 12.11
C SER A 72 15.40 -15.17 12.69
N VAL A 73 15.13 -13.90 12.39
CA VAL A 73 13.98 -13.15 12.86
C VAL A 73 13.26 -12.52 11.67
N ASN A 74 11.93 -12.65 11.68
CA ASN A 74 11.05 -11.88 10.82
C ASN A 74 10.24 -10.92 11.67
N ILE A 75 9.91 -9.76 11.10
CA ILE A 75 9.07 -8.77 11.80
C ILE A 75 7.96 -8.26 10.89
N ASN A 76 6.83 -7.95 11.51
CA ASN A 76 5.82 -7.09 10.94
C ASN A 76 5.67 -5.85 11.83
N LEU A 77 6.07 -4.68 11.31
CA LEU A 77 6.00 -3.41 12.03
C LEU A 77 4.84 -2.57 11.51
N GLU A 78 3.91 -2.28 12.41
CA GLU A 78 2.72 -1.45 12.20
C GLU A 78 2.84 -0.18 13.04
N ILE A 79 2.74 0.98 12.38
CA ILE A 79 2.77 2.29 13.03
C ILE A 79 1.40 2.91 12.87
N ASN A 80 0.75 3.23 13.99
CA ASN A 80 -0.64 3.65 14.03
C ASN A 80 -1.49 2.66 13.22
N ASP A 81 -2.13 3.11 12.14
CA ASP A 81 -2.91 2.29 11.20
C ASP A 81 -2.46 2.62 9.77
N TYR A 82 -1.14 2.77 9.57
CA TYR A 82 -0.58 3.33 8.34
C TYR A 82 -0.91 2.53 7.09
N LEU A 83 -0.92 1.19 7.15
CA LEU A 83 -1.17 0.36 5.98
C LEU A 83 -2.60 0.55 5.46
N GLU A 84 -3.59 0.44 6.35
CA GLU A 84 -5.00 0.70 6.05
C GLU A 84 -5.18 2.13 5.53
N SER A 85 -4.64 3.13 6.23
CA SER A 85 -4.68 4.52 5.80
C SER A 85 -3.99 4.77 4.45
N LYS A 86 -2.97 3.98 4.09
CA LYS A 86 -2.29 4.08 2.80
C LYS A 86 -3.18 3.54 1.68
N GLU A 87 -3.86 2.42 1.92
CA GLU A 87 -4.82 1.84 0.97
C GLU A 87 -6.03 2.75 0.76
N GLU A 88 -6.62 3.28 1.83
CA GLU A 88 -7.72 4.24 1.75
C GLU A 88 -7.34 5.48 0.93
N ARG A 89 -6.13 6.02 1.15
CA ARG A 89 -5.60 7.15 0.36
C ARG A 89 -5.43 6.79 -1.11
N LEU A 90 -4.95 5.57 -1.41
CA LEU A 90 -4.85 5.07 -2.78
C LEU A 90 -6.22 4.97 -3.44
N PHE A 91 -7.20 4.38 -2.77
CA PHE A 91 -8.56 4.22 -3.30
C PHE A 91 -9.29 5.57 -3.46
N SER A 92 -9.11 6.50 -2.53
CA SER A 92 -9.64 7.86 -2.65
C SER A 92 -9.07 8.60 -3.87
N MET A 93 -7.76 8.50 -4.10
CA MET A 93 -7.12 9.03 -5.30
C MET A 93 -7.72 8.38 -6.56
N VAL A 94 -7.82 7.05 -6.60
CA VAL A 94 -8.36 6.30 -7.75
C VAL A 94 -9.80 6.71 -8.04
N LYS A 95 -10.67 6.80 -7.01
CA LYS A 95 -12.05 7.24 -7.16
C LYS A 95 -12.13 8.63 -7.78
N SER A 96 -11.31 9.57 -7.30
CA SER A 96 -11.21 10.91 -7.87
C SER A 96 -10.79 10.90 -9.36
N LYS A 97 -9.90 9.97 -9.74
CA LYS A 97 -9.48 9.81 -11.14
C LYS A 97 -10.56 9.17 -12.02
N ILE A 98 -11.30 8.21 -11.50
CA ILE A 98 -12.46 7.62 -12.19
C ILE A 98 -13.47 8.70 -12.54
N GLU A 99 -13.82 9.59 -11.61
CA GLU A 99 -14.75 10.68 -11.86
C GLU A 99 -14.29 11.61 -12.99
N ILE A 100 -12.98 11.88 -13.05
CA ILE A 100 -12.39 12.67 -14.14
C ILE A 100 -12.51 11.94 -15.48
N VAL A 101 -12.20 10.64 -15.55
CA VAL A 101 -12.32 9.84 -16.78
C VAL A 101 -13.76 9.78 -17.26
N ILE A 102 -14.72 9.58 -16.36
CA ILE A 102 -16.15 9.56 -16.69
C ILE A 102 -16.60 10.92 -17.26
N LYS A 103 -16.21 12.03 -16.61
CA LYS A 103 -16.57 13.39 -17.05
C LYS A 103 -15.94 13.79 -18.37
N THR A 104 -14.66 13.46 -18.57
CA THR A 104 -13.88 13.91 -19.73
C THR A 104 -13.94 12.94 -20.91
N GLY A 105 -14.26 11.68 -20.66
CA GLY A 105 -14.17 10.60 -21.64
C GLY A 105 -12.75 10.23 -22.04
N LYS A 106 -11.73 10.82 -21.41
CA LYS A 106 -10.32 10.60 -21.74
C LYS A 106 -9.67 9.65 -20.74
N ASP A 107 -8.90 8.71 -21.25
CA ASP A 107 -8.08 7.82 -20.43
C ASP A 107 -7.08 8.62 -19.59
N LEU A 108 -6.90 8.19 -18.34
CA LEU A 108 -6.04 8.87 -17.38
C LEU A 108 -4.96 7.93 -16.86
N ARG A 109 -3.70 8.35 -17.05
CA ARG A 109 -2.53 7.69 -16.46
C ARG A 109 -2.42 7.99 -14.97
N LEU A 110 -2.35 6.96 -14.15
CA LEU A 110 -2.07 7.09 -12.72
C LEU A 110 -0.59 7.40 -12.46
N PRO A 111 -0.26 8.01 -11.29
CA PRO A 111 1.12 8.09 -10.82
C PRO A 111 1.78 6.70 -10.78
N TYR A 112 3.11 6.66 -10.70
CA TYR A 112 3.80 5.38 -10.54
C TYR A 112 3.27 4.62 -9.31
N LEU A 113 2.85 3.38 -9.53
CA LEU A 113 2.37 2.45 -8.52
C LEU A 113 3.23 1.19 -8.56
N SER A 114 3.53 0.65 -7.38
CA SER A 114 4.18 -0.67 -7.25
C SER A 114 3.30 -1.78 -7.85
N GLY A 115 3.90 -2.94 -8.12
CA GLY A 115 3.16 -4.11 -8.63
C GLY A 115 1.98 -4.52 -7.74
N TYR A 116 2.15 -4.41 -6.43
CA TYR A 116 1.10 -4.67 -5.44
C TYR A 116 -0.02 -3.62 -5.51
N GLU A 117 0.33 -2.33 -5.49
CA GLU A 117 -0.64 -1.23 -5.58
C GLU A 117 -1.44 -1.31 -6.88
N ARG A 118 -0.80 -1.67 -8.02
CA ARG A 118 -1.54 -1.87 -9.28
C ARG A 118 -2.58 -2.98 -9.17
N LYS A 119 -2.28 -4.09 -8.49
CA LYS A 119 -3.25 -5.17 -8.26
C LYS A 119 -4.41 -4.69 -7.39
N LEU A 120 -4.12 -3.99 -6.30
CA LEU A 120 -5.14 -3.39 -5.44
C LEU A 120 -6.07 -2.47 -6.23
N VAL A 121 -5.52 -1.57 -7.05
CA VAL A 121 -6.32 -0.68 -7.89
C VAL A 121 -7.13 -1.46 -8.92
N HIS A 122 -6.57 -2.51 -9.53
CA HIS A 122 -7.30 -3.35 -10.47
C HIS A 122 -8.52 -4.02 -9.82
N SER A 123 -8.34 -4.63 -8.64
CA SER A 123 -9.43 -5.24 -7.87
C SER A 123 -10.46 -4.20 -7.46
N PHE A 124 -10.03 -3.08 -6.89
CA PHE A 124 -10.92 -2.00 -6.48
C PHE A 124 -11.79 -1.46 -7.63
N VAL A 125 -11.20 -1.25 -8.82
CA VAL A 125 -11.98 -0.80 -10.00
C VAL A 125 -12.95 -1.87 -10.48
N ALA A 126 -12.59 -3.15 -10.41
CA ALA A 126 -13.50 -4.25 -10.74
C ALA A 126 -14.67 -4.33 -9.75
N ASP A 127 -14.41 -4.14 -8.44
CA ASP A 127 -15.40 -4.21 -7.37
C ASP A 127 -16.44 -3.07 -7.43
N ILE A 128 -16.06 -1.90 -7.96
CA ILE A 128 -17.01 -0.81 -8.25
C ILE A 128 -18.11 -1.26 -9.25
N ASN A 129 -17.87 -2.32 -10.01
CA ASN A 129 -18.80 -2.93 -10.96
C ASN A 129 -19.44 -1.93 -11.93
N ASN A 130 -18.70 -0.88 -12.30
CA ASN A 130 -19.15 0.10 -13.27
C ASN A 130 -18.72 -0.35 -14.68
N PRO A 131 -19.66 -0.74 -15.56
CA PRO A 131 -19.33 -1.32 -16.86
C PRO A 131 -18.61 -0.32 -17.78
N LYS A 132 -18.67 0.98 -17.50
CA LYS A 132 -18.12 2.05 -18.33
C LYS A 132 -16.64 2.31 -18.09
N ILE A 133 -16.03 1.70 -17.08
CA ILE A 133 -14.62 1.90 -16.76
C ILE A 133 -13.88 0.58 -16.67
N TYR A 134 -12.59 0.62 -16.96
CA TYR A 134 -11.67 -0.48 -16.70
C TYR A 134 -10.27 0.08 -16.47
N THR A 135 -9.37 -0.78 -16.03
CA THR A 135 -7.96 -0.44 -15.85
C THR A 135 -7.11 -1.21 -16.85
N LYS A 136 -6.05 -0.57 -17.34
CA LYS A 136 -5.08 -1.17 -18.27
C LYS A 136 -3.68 -0.83 -17.79
N SER A 137 -2.81 -1.82 -17.73
CA SER A 137 -1.40 -1.57 -17.43
C SER A 137 -0.55 -1.73 -18.68
N GLU A 138 0.30 -0.75 -18.97
CA GLU A 138 1.17 -0.70 -20.16
C GLU A 138 2.62 -0.42 -19.75
N GLY A 139 3.59 -0.97 -20.49
CA GLY A 139 5.02 -0.88 -20.21
C GLY A 139 5.57 -2.06 -19.40
N GLU A 140 6.88 -2.02 -19.12
CA GLU A 140 7.61 -3.10 -18.43
C GLU A 140 8.42 -2.60 -17.22
N GLY A 141 8.59 -3.46 -16.22
CA GLY A 141 9.39 -3.16 -15.03
C GLY A 141 8.97 -1.84 -14.34
N ASN A 142 9.93 -0.93 -14.19
CA ASN A 142 9.74 0.39 -13.60
C ASN A 142 9.04 1.40 -14.54
N GLU A 143 8.99 1.12 -15.85
CA GLU A 143 8.30 1.94 -16.84
C GLU A 143 6.84 1.50 -17.05
N ARG A 144 6.36 0.53 -16.25
CA ARG A 144 4.99 0.04 -16.33
C ARG A 144 4.03 0.95 -15.56
N PHE A 145 3.08 1.55 -16.27
CA PHE A 145 2.06 2.43 -15.71
C PHE A 145 0.68 1.76 -15.67
N LEU A 146 -0.23 2.33 -14.89
CA LEU A 146 -1.63 1.92 -14.83
C LEU A 146 -2.49 3.08 -15.33
N TYR A 147 -3.44 2.78 -16.20
CA TYR A 147 -4.40 3.70 -16.78
C TYR A 147 -5.79 3.33 -16.29
N ILE A 148 -6.61 4.34 -16.04
CA ILE A 148 -8.06 4.20 -15.93
C ILE A 148 -8.64 4.63 -17.27
N CYS A 149 -9.36 3.73 -17.90
CA CYS A 149 -9.90 3.88 -19.24
C CYS A 149 -11.43 3.87 -19.21
N LYS A 150 -12.04 4.59 -20.14
CA LYS A 150 -13.48 4.48 -20.40
C LYS A 150 -13.71 3.38 -21.44
N LYS A 151 -14.72 2.53 -21.26
CA LYS A 151 -15.16 1.65 -22.35
C LYS A 151 -15.96 2.47 -23.34
N ASP A 152 -15.57 2.41 -24.61
CA ASP A 152 -16.40 2.90 -25.69
C ASP A 152 -17.62 1.98 -25.82
N GLU A 153 -18.82 2.55 -25.67
CA GLU A 153 -20.03 1.88 -26.14
C GLU A 153 -19.92 1.83 -27.67
N LYS A 154 -19.67 0.64 -28.24
CA LYS A 154 -19.90 0.45 -29.67
C LYS A 154 -21.37 0.78 -29.92
N ILE A 155 -21.63 1.87 -30.62
CA ILE A 155 -22.93 2.12 -31.23
C ILE A 155 -23.07 1.07 -32.34
N THR A 156 -23.70 -0.06 -32.05
CA THR A 156 -24.26 -0.92 -33.11
C THR A 156 -25.40 -0.13 -33.73
N ILE A 157 -25.15 0.45 -34.89
CA ILE A 157 -26.23 0.91 -35.76
C ILE A 157 -26.74 -0.35 -36.45
N ASP A 158 -27.86 -0.88 -35.97
CA ASP A 158 -28.63 -1.87 -36.70
C ASP A 158 -29.17 -1.16 -37.95
N ILE A 159 -28.49 -1.35 -39.09
CA ILE A 159 -29.07 -0.99 -40.39
C ILE A 159 -30.03 -2.13 -40.73
N GLU A 160 -31.23 -2.10 -40.14
CA GLU A 160 -32.38 -2.80 -40.71
C GLU A 160 -32.90 -1.98 -41.89
N GLY A 161 -32.96 -2.63 -43.06
CA GLY A 161 -33.80 -2.21 -44.17
C GLY A 161 -33.18 -1.23 -45.16
N SER A 162 -32.51 -1.78 -46.18
CA SER A 162 -32.63 -1.22 -47.52
C SER A 162 -33.26 -2.29 -48.41
N ASP A 163 -34.60 -2.31 -48.39
CA ASP A 163 -35.36 -2.76 -49.55
C ASP A 163 -35.07 -1.78 -50.71
N ILE A 164 -34.63 -2.37 -51.83
CA ILE A 164 -34.86 -2.06 -53.26
C ILE A 164 -33.66 -2.54 -54.07
#